data_AF-A0ABD1FB83-F1
#
_entry.id   AF-A0ABD1FB83-F1
#
_cell.length_a   1.000
_cell.length_b   1.000
_cell.length_c   1.000
_cell.angle_alpha   90.00
_cell.angle_beta   90.00
_cell.angle_gamma   90.00
#
_symmetry.space_group_name_H-M   'P 1'
#
loop_
_entity.id
_entity.type
_entity.pdbx_description
1 polymer ?
#
loop_
_entity_poly.entity_id
_entity_poly.type
_entity_poly.pdbx_seq_one_letter_code
_entity_poly.pdbx_strand_id
1 'polypeptide(L)'
;MPRQAVSNVWNYFIKCNGGGECKICGKQVKSCGNTTNLANHLHRKHPLIKKTESSSGISGSSSAIMIEQDINFLENEDSIEIDGTASGRSTPTSSVSSLTNCTFSQKRITDTFGEIGSFKEGGTKHSQIINEILFMIVKDNLPLSTTEKPGFQHFIKRALPHYKIPARKTITNLLDNKYDILRRLMIDDLFLVKNISITADVWTDTTNNTSFLGATAHFIKNGKFCNIVLCLEELHEKHTSELLQDKLLHVFNEWNIEISKIAALITDNGANIVKASEQVVEKHKHLPCFAHTLNLVAEKTCSIEF
;
A
#
# COMPACT_ATOMS: atom_id res chain seq x y z
N MET A 1 32.31 25.60 7.91
CA MET A 1 31.14 25.92 7.07
C MET A 1 30.00 24.99 7.43
N PRO A 2 28.78 25.48 7.71
CA PRO A 2 27.65 24.62 8.05
C PRO A 2 27.20 23.83 6.81
N ARG A 3 27.00 22.51 6.96
CA ARG A 3 26.43 21.65 5.91
C ARG A 3 25.05 22.19 5.55
N GLN A 4 24.85 22.61 4.30
CA GLN A 4 23.53 23.00 3.79
C GLN A 4 22.53 21.86 4.01
N ALA A 5 21.37 22.18 4.59
CA ALA A 5 20.28 21.25 4.74
C ALA A 5 19.92 20.66 3.37
N VAL A 6 19.98 19.34 3.25
CA VAL A 6 19.61 18.64 2.02
C VAL A 6 18.09 18.74 1.89
N SER A 7 17.60 19.30 0.79
CA SER A 7 16.16 19.45 0.53
C SER A 7 15.43 18.10 0.60
N ASN A 8 14.29 18.05 1.32
CA ASN A 8 13.41 16.88 1.50
C ASN A 8 12.99 16.21 0.18
N VAL A 9 13.06 16.95 -0.93
CA VAL A 9 12.79 16.45 -2.29
C VAL A 9 13.61 15.20 -2.60
N TRP A 10 14.87 15.11 -2.11
CA TRP A 10 15.73 13.96 -2.37
C TRP A 10 15.24 12.64 -1.74
N ASN A 11 14.30 12.67 -0.80
CA ASN A 11 13.71 11.46 -0.23
C ASN A 11 12.98 10.63 -1.31
N TYR A 12 12.48 11.30 -2.35
CA TYR A 12 11.70 10.72 -3.45
C TYR A 12 12.51 10.46 -4.73
N PHE A 13 13.82 10.70 -4.72
CA PHE A 13 14.69 10.56 -5.89
C PHE A 13 15.96 9.78 -5.59
N ILE A 14 16.46 9.05 -6.59
CA ILE A 14 17.80 8.45 -6.60
C ILE A 14 18.73 9.41 -7.34
N LYS A 15 19.89 9.74 -6.76
CA LYS A 15 20.81 10.75 -7.32
C LYS A 15 21.54 10.20 -8.56
N CYS A 16 21.53 10.95 -9.66
CA CYS A 16 22.19 10.60 -10.92
C CYS A 16 23.07 11.76 -11.41
N ASN A 17 23.96 11.51 -12.37
CA ASN A 17 24.83 12.56 -12.93
C ASN A 17 23.99 13.70 -13.56
N GLY A 18 23.95 14.84 -12.87
CA GLY A 18 23.20 16.03 -13.29
C GLY A 18 21.70 16.03 -12.96
N GLY A 19 21.21 15.15 -12.07
CA GLY A 19 19.79 15.04 -11.76
C GLY A 19 19.43 13.98 -10.73
N GLY A 20 18.18 13.52 -10.79
CA GLY A 20 17.71 12.36 -10.04
C GLY A 20 16.61 11.59 -10.76
N GLU A 21 16.54 10.29 -10.51
CA GLU A 21 15.48 9.40 -10.97
C GLU A 21 14.37 9.32 -9.93
N CYS A 22 13.13 9.60 -10.33
CA CYS A 22 11.99 9.57 -9.42
C CYS A 22 11.68 8.12 -9.00
N LYS A 23 11.66 7.84 -7.69
CA LYS A 23 11.34 6.50 -7.14
C LYS A 23 9.92 6.02 -7.44
N ILE A 24 9.03 6.93 -7.85
CA ILE A 24 7.58 6.70 -7.97
C ILE A 24 7.18 6.37 -9.41
N CYS A 25 7.76 7.07 -10.38
CA CYS A 25 7.46 6.84 -11.80
C CYS A 25 8.66 6.40 -12.64
N GLY A 26 9.85 6.28 -12.04
CA GLY A 26 11.10 5.92 -12.72
C GLY A 26 11.62 6.98 -13.68
N LYS A 27 11.04 8.19 -13.69
CA LYS A 27 11.44 9.23 -14.65
C LYS A 27 12.70 9.94 -14.19
N GLN A 28 13.69 10.04 -15.08
CA GLN A 28 14.88 10.87 -14.86
C GLN A 28 14.53 12.37 -15.00
N VAL A 29 14.93 13.15 -14.00
CA VAL A 29 14.72 14.60 -13.90
C VAL A 29 16.06 15.29 -13.71
N LYS A 30 16.42 16.21 -14.61
CA LYS A 30 17.67 16.97 -14.52
C LYS A 30 17.59 18.05 -13.45
N SER A 31 18.63 18.18 -12.63
CA SER A 31 18.81 19.26 -11.65
C SER A 31 19.92 20.20 -12.11
N CYS A 32 19.60 21.44 -12.43
CA CYS A 32 20.59 22.47 -12.79
C CYS A 32 21.04 23.24 -11.53
N GLY A 33 21.67 22.54 -10.58
CA GLY A 33 22.22 23.14 -9.36
C GLY A 33 21.23 23.39 -8.21
N ASN A 34 19.92 23.14 -8.40
CA ASN A 34 18.90 23.19 -7.35
C ASN A 34 17.89 22.03 -7.47
N THR A 35 17.00 21.88 -6.47
CA THR A 35 15.96 20.83 -6.45
C THR A 35 14.63 21.26 -7.05
N THR A 36 14.51 22.46 -7.62
CA THR A 36 13.24 23.02 -8.13
C THR A 36 12.61 22.13 -9.22
N ASN A 37 13.42 21.57 -10.12
CA ASN A 37 12.91 20.66 -11.16
C ASN A 37 12.37 19.34 -10.58
N LEU A 38 13.01 18.82 -9.54
CA LEU A 38 12.61 17.60 -8.87
C LEU A 38 11.33 17.85 -8.05
N ALA A 39 11.24 18.99 -7.35
CA ALA A 39 10.04 19.43 -6.64
C ALA A 39 8.87 19.64 -7.60
N ASN A 40 9.08 20.31 -8.73
CA ASN A 40 8.06 20.51 -9.75
C ASN A 40 7.61 19.19 -10.38
N HIS A 41 8.52 18.22 -10.53
CA HIS A 41 8.16 16.89 -10.97
C HIS A 41 7.23 16.20 -9.95
N LEU A 42 7.57 16.19 -8.66
CA LEU A 42 6.69 15.66 -7.61
C LEU A 42 5.34 16.36 -7.62
N HIS A 43 5.31 17.69 -7.68
CA HIS A 43 4.06 18.45 -7.72
C HIS A 43 3.16 18.12 -8.91
N ARG A 44 3.74 17.95 -10.10
CA ARG A 44 2.96 17.79 -11.34
C ARG A 44 2.63 16.35 -11.66
N LYS A 45 3.43 15.40 -11.18
CA LYS A 45 3.28 13.96 -11.48
C LYS A 45 2.85 13.14 -10.27
N HIS A 46 3.04 13.66 -9.05
CA HIS A 46 2.71 12.99 -7.80
C HIS A 46 2.03 13.96 -6.80
N PRO A 47 0.84 14.50 -7.12
CA PRO A 47 0.22 15.58 -6.33
C PRO A 47 -0.12 15.20 -4.88
N LEU A 48 -0.24 13.90 -4.57
CA LEU A 48 -0.52 13.43 -3.22
C LEU A 48 0.60 13.71 -2.21
N ILE A 49 1.85 13.79 -2.67
CA ILE A 49 3.01 14.11 -1.82
C ILE A 49 2.96 15.57 -1.36
N LYS A 50 2.20 16.43 -2.04
CA LYS A 50 2.00 17.83 -1.65
C LYS A 50 0.98 17.99 -0.52
N LYS A 51 -0.03 17.10 -0.44
CA LYS A 51 -1.13 17.24 0.53
C LYS A 51 -0.64 17.15 1.98
N THR A 52 0.54 16.56 2.23
CA THR A 52 1.16 16.50 3.55
C THR A 52 1.97 17.75 3.93
N GLU A 53 2.40 18.59 2.99
CA GLU A 53 3.17 19.82 3.28
C GLU A 53 2.35 21.12 3.20
N SER A 54 1.09 21.08 2.73
CA SER A 54 0.28 22.31 2.59
C SER A 54 -1.23 22.06 2.75
N SER A 55 -1.71 22.13 3.99
CA SER A 55 -3.14 22.30 4.28
C SER A 55 -3.53 23.78 4.13
N SER A 56 -3.92 24.18 2.92
CA SER A 56 -4.90 25.27 2.67
C SER A 56 -5.19 25.45 1.18
N GLY A 57 -6.47 25.32 0.80
CA GLY A 57 -7.01 25.87 -0.46
C GLY A 57 -7.38 24.86 -1.56
N ILE A 58 -8.68 24.77 -1.84
CA ILE A 58 -9.34 23.95 -2.87
C ILE A 58 -9.11 24.52 -4.28
N SER A 59 -8.87 23.65 -5.27
CA SER A 59 -9.54 23.66 -6.60
C SER A 59 -9.01 22.54 -7.49
N GLY A 60 -9.93 21.79 -8.09
CA GLY A 60 -9.65 20.54 -8.80
C GLY A 60 -9.16 20.69 -10.24
N SER A 61 -8.52 19.63 -10.74
CA SER A 61 -8.53 19.26 -12.17
C SER A 61 -7.96 17.84 -12.41
N SER A 62 -8.84 16.99 -12.94
CA SER A 62 -8.69 15.85 -13.89
C SER A 62 -7.58 14.79 -13.81
N SER A 63 -6.61 14.86 -12.90
CA SER A 63 -5.62 13.76 -12.69
C SER A 63 -5.66 13.13 -11.30
N ALA A 64 -6.52 13.66 -10.42
CA ALA A 64 -6.74 13.15 -9.06
C ALA A 64 -7.33 11.72 -9.04
N ILE A 65 -7.93 11.30 -10.16
CA ILE A 65 -8.69 10.06 -10.30
C ILE A 65 -7.80 8.82 -10.06
N MET A 66 -6.54 8.79 -10.49
CA MET A 66 -5.78 7.53 -10.49
C MET A 66 -5.16 7.08 -9.17
N ILE A 67 -5.09 7.94 -8.14
CA ILE A 67 -4.61 7.50 -6.82
C ILE A 67 -5.69 7.69 -5.73
N GLU A 68 -6.66 8.59 -5.92
CA GLU A 68 -7.90 8.52 -5.15
C GLU A 68 -8.68 7.25 -5.47
N GLN A 69 -8.57 6.65 -6.67
CA GLN A 69 -9.13 5.32 -6.95
C GLN A 69 -8.42 4.21 -6.16
N ASP A 70 -7.09 4.16 -6.12
CA ASP A 70 -6.36 3.09 -5.40
C ASP A 70 -6.64 3.08 -3.89
N ILE A 71 -6.83 4.25 -3.26
CA ILE A 71 -7.13 4.34 -1.82
C ILE A 71 -8.63 4.19 -1.54
N ASN A 72 -9.53 4.79 -2.33
CA ASN A 72 -10.97 4.64 -2.12
C ASN A 72 -11.49 3.23 -2.50
N PHE A 73 -10.79 2.48 -3.36
CA PHE A 73 -11.16 1.10 -3.70
C PHE A 73 -10.80 0.09 -2.61
N LEU A 74 -9.87 0.44 -1.69
CA LEU A 74 -9.60 -0.36 -0.50
C LEU A 74 -10.63 -0.13 0.63
N GLU A 75 -11.37 0.98 0.61
CA GLU A 75 -12.32 1.36 1.67
C GLU A 75 -13.80 1.00 1.38
N ASN A 76 -14.16 0.53 0.18
CA ASN A 76 -15.57 0.42 -0.26
C ASN A 76 -16.13 -1.02 -0.36
N GLU A 77 -15.48 -2.03 0.22
CA GLU A 77 -15.97 -3.44 0.11
C GLU A 77 -16.98 -3.85 1.20
N ASP A 78 -17.25 -3.03 2.23
CA ASP A 78 -18.17 -3.39 3.32
C ASP A 78 -19.56 -2.74 3.21
N SER A 79 -20.23 -2.85 2.05
CA SER A 79 -21.70 -2.68 1.97
C SER A 79 -22.27 -2.97 0.57
N ILE A 80 -22.67 -4.22 0.32
CA ILE A 80 -23.76 -4.50 -0.63
C ILE A 80 -24.76 -5.43 0.07
N GLU A 81 -25.77 -4.82 0.68
CA GLU A 81 -27.07 -5.45 0.86
C GLU A 81 -27.99 -5.11 -0.33
N ILE A 82 -29.07 -5.89 -0.42
CA ILE A 82 -30.36 -5.70 -1.11
C ILE A 82 -30.59 -6.60 -2.34
N ASP A 83 -31.13 -7.79 -2.05
CA ASP A 83 -32.54 -8.17 -2.21
C ASP A 83 -33.32 -7.85 -3.52
N GLY A 84 -34.11 -8.85 -3.96
CA GLY A 84 -35.48 -8.62 -4.45
C GLY A 84 -35.76 -8.41 -5.95
N THR A 85 -36.03 -9.51 -6.66
CA THR A 85 -37.10 -9.74 -7.68
C THR A 85 -37.85 -8.54 -8.32
N ALA A 86 -37.93 -8.51 -9.66
CA ALA A 86 -39.13 -8.91 -10.46
C ALA A 86 -39.13 -8.44 -11.94
N SER A 87 -39.72 -9.30 -12.75
CA SER A 87 -40.02 -9.31 -14.20
C SER A 87 -40.51 -8.02 -14.88
N GLY A 88 -40.14 -7.88 -16.17
CA GLY A 88 -40.80 -6.97 -17.13
C GLY A 88 -40.27 -7.07 -18.55
N ARG A 89 -40.88 -7.93 -19.37
CA ARG A 89 -40.60 -8.21 -20.79
C ARG A 89 -41.05 -7.03 -21.68
N SER A 90 -40.21 -6.58 -22.61
CA SER A 90 -40.62 -5.84 -23.82
C SER A 90 -39.58 -6.02 -24.94
N THR A 91 -40.08 -6.44 -26.09
CA THR A 91 -39.40 -6.84 -27.34
C THR A 91 -38.63 -5.71 -28.05
N PRO A 92 -37.64 -6.05 -28.90
CA PRO A 92 -36.79 -5.07 -29.57
C PRO A 92 -37.50 -4.53 -30.81
N THR A 93 -37.62 -3.20 -30.92
CA THR A 93 -38.09 -2.56 -32.15
C THR A 93 -36.90 -1.98 -32.89
N SER A 94 -36.72 -2.47 -34.11
CA SER A 94 -35.68 -2.12 -35.05
C SER A 94 -35.79 -0.65 -35.49
N SER A 95 -34.76 0.14 -35.21
CA SER A 95 -34.47 1.35 -35.98
C SER A 95 -32.97 1.39 -36.25
N VAL A 96 -32.58 0.79 -37.37
CA VAL A 96 -31.29 1.00 -38.00
C VAL A 96 -31.27 2.43 -38.50
N SER A 97 -30.58 3.31 -37.79
CA SER A 97 -30.32 4.66 -38.28
C SER A 97 -28.93 5.11 -37.89
N SER A 98 -28.15 5.39 -38.92
CA SER A 98 -26.88 6.12 -38.96
C SER A 98 -25.66 5.42 -38.33
N LEU A 99 -24.94 4.69 -39.20
CA LEU A 99 -23.48 4.62 -39.12
C LEU A 99 -22.95 6.04 -39.02
N THR A 100 -22.61 6.48 -37.82
CA THR A 100 -21.83 7.69 -37.59
C THR A 100 -20.52 7.53 -38.35
N ASN A 101 -20.25 8.46 -39.26
CA ASN A 101 -19.00 8.59 -39.99
C ASN A 101 -17.82 8.50 -39.01
N CYS A 102 -17.13 7.36 -38.97
CA CYS A 102 -15.78 7.29 -38.42
C CYS A 102 -14.89 8.08 -39.37
N THR A 103 -14.70 9.37 -39.10
CA THR A 103 -13.59 10.12 -39.70
C THR A 103 -12.30 9.47 -39.23
N PHE A 104 -11.74 8.60 -40.06
CA PHE A 104 -10.43 8.01 -39.84
C PHE A 104 -9.40 9.14 -40.02
N SER A 105 -9.14 9.88 -38.95
CA SER A 105 -8.03 10.84 -38.92
C SER A 105 -6.75 10.03 -38.92
N GLN A 106 -6.08 9.98 -40.07
CA GLN A 106 -4.79 9.30 -40.19
C GLN A 106 -3.80 9.93 -39.19
N LYS A 107 -3.32 9.13 -38.22
CA LYS A 107 -2.27 9.57 -37.30
C LYS A 107 -1.03 9.94 -38.11
N ARG A 108 -0.33 11.01 -37.72
CA ARG A 108 0.94 11.33 -38.37
C ARG A 108 1.93 10.20 -38.08
N ILE A 109 2.80 9.92 -39.03
CA ILE A 109 3.85 8.89 -38.88
C ILE A 109 4.68 9.15 -37.61
N THR A 110 4.94 10.41 -37.28
CA THR A 110 5.60 10.85 -36.04
C THR A 110 4.85 10.44 -34.78
N ASP A 111 3.52 10.48 -34.79
CA ASP A 111 2.68 10.16 -33.65
C ASP A 111 2.67 8.63 -33.43
N THR A 112 2.65 7.85 -34.50
CA THR A 112 2.78 6.39 -34.46
C THR A 112 4.14 5.95 -33.89
N PHE A 113 5.25 6.56 -34.33
CA PHE A 113 6.57 6.28 -33.77
C PHE A 113 6.71 6.75 -32.31
N GLY A 114 6.09 7.88 -31.96
CA GLY A 114 6.01 8.36 -30.58
C GLY A 114 5.24 7.39 -29.67
N GLU A 115 4.16 6.80 -30.16
CA GLU A 115 3.40 5.78 -29.42
C GLU A 115 4.22 4.52 -29.17
N ILE A 116 4.98 4.03 -30.15
CA ILE A 116 5.88 2.88 -29.95
C ILE A 116 6.96 3.19 -28.91
N GLY A 117 7.53 4.39 -28.95
CA GLY A 117 8.49 4.87 -27.95
C GLY A 117 7.91 4.94 -26.53
N SER A 118 6.61 5.21 -26.39
CA SER A 118 5.95 5.32 -25.09
C SER A 118 5.83 4.01 -24.30
N PHE A 119 5.95 2.85 -24.96
CA PHE A 119 5.96 1.52 -24.35
C PHE A 119 7.37 1.03 -23.95
N LYS A 120 8.42 1.72 -24.41
CA LYS A 120 9.80 1.42 -24.01
C LYS A 120 10.05 1.86 -22.56
N GLU A 121 11.10 1.32 -21.96
CA GLU A 121 11.56 1.67 -20.63
C GLU A 121 11.76 3.20 -20.50
N GLY A 122 11.19 3.80 -19.45
CA GLY A 122 11.14 5.26 -19.26
C GLY A 122 10.02 6.00 -20.02
N GLY A 123 9.24 5.29 -20.85
CA GLY A 123 8.05 5.81 -21.53
C GLY A 123 6.84 5.93 -20.60
N THR A 124 5.91 6.84 -20.91
CA THR A 124 4.73 7.09 -20.06
C THR A 124 3.78 5.90 -19.98
N LYS A 125 3.52 5.22 -21.12
CA LYS A 125 2.67 4.03 -21.14
C LYS A 125 3.35 2.86 -20.44
N HIS A 126 4.67 2.74 -20.55
CA HIS A 126 5.44 1.74 -19.81
C HIS A 126 5.24 1.87 -18.30
N SER A 127 5.42 3.07 -17.74
CA SER A 127 5.22 3.34 -16.32
C SER A 127 3.76 3.14 -15.86
N GLN A 128 2.79 3.41 -16.73
CA GLN A 128 1.38 3.13 -16.41
C GLN A 128 1.14 1.63 -16.32
N ILE A 129 1.50 0.88 -17.35
CA ILE A 129 1.29 -0.57 -17.41
C ILE A 129 1.99 -1.28 -16.25
N ILE A 130 3.23 -0.89 -15.92
CA ILE A 130 3.95 -1.54 -14.82
C ILE A 130 3.28 -1.28 -13.47
N ASN A 131 2.68 -0.11 -13.28
CA ASN A 131 1.90 0.21 -12.08
C ASN A 131 0.61 -0.61 -12.01
N GLU A 132 -0.09 -0.81 -13.13
CA GLU A 132 -1.28 -1.67 -13.20
C GLU A 132 -0.93 -3.15 -12.92
N ILE A 133 0.19 -3.64 -13.46
CA ILE A 133 0.68 -5.00 -13.17
C ILE A 133 1.01 -5.13 -11.69
N LEU A 134 1.70 -4.14 -11.11
CA LEU A 134 2.03 -4.13 -9.69
C LEU A 134 0.76 -4.08 -8.83
N PHE A 135 -0.23 -3.28 -9.22
CA PHE A 135 -1.52 -3.19 -8.55
C PHE A 135 -2.23 -4.55 -8.55
N MET A 136 -2.36 -5.19 -9.71
CA MET A 136 -2.95 -6.53 -9.83
C MET A 136 -2.21 -7.55 -8.94
N ILE A 137 -0.88 -7.55 -8.96
CA ILE A 137 -0.08 -8.47 -8.13
C ILE A 137 -0.38 -8.29 -6.64
N VAL A 138 -0.46 -7.04 -6.17
CA VAL A 138 -0.70 -6.75 -4.75
C VAL A 138 -2.16 -6.99 -4.37
N LYS A 139 -3.11 -6.47 -5.14
CA LYS A 139 -4.55 -6.51 -4.84
C LYS A 139 -5.08 -7.94 -4.87
N ASP A 140 -4.61 -8.75 -5.82
CA ASP A 140 -5.07 -10.14 -5.99
C ASP A 140 -4.16 -11.14 -5.25
N ASN A 141 -3.21 -10.65 -4.44
CA ASN A 141 -2.23 -11.45 -3.70
C ASN A 141 -1.51 -12.52 -4.58
N LEU A 142 -1.07 -12.10 -5.77
CA LEU A 142 -0.40 -12.98 -6.72
C LEU A 142 1.09 -13.10 -6.39
N PRO A 143 1.74 -14.23 -6.71
CA PRO A 143 3.19 -14.35 -6.58
C PRO A 143 3.93 -13.28 -7.39
N LEU A 144 5.04 -12.75 -6.86
CA LEU A 144 5.88 -11.78 -7.61
C LEU A 144 6.46 -12.36 -8.91
N SER A 145 6.52 -13.69 -9.02
CA SER A 145 6.88 -14.41 -10.25
C SER A 145 5.77 -14.43 -11.31
N THR A 146 4.63 -13.76 -11.08
CA THR A 146 3.50 -13.72 -12.03
C THR A 146 3.93 -13.22 -13.42
N THR A 147 4.86 -12.26 -13.48
CA THR A 147 5.36 -11.74 -14.76
C THR A 147 6.21 -12.74 -15.56
N GLU A 148 6.68 -13.80 -14.89
CA GLU A 148 7.48 -14.88 -15.48
C GLU A 148 6.62 -16.10 -15.89
N LYS A 149 5.33 -16.12 -15.48
CA LYS A 149 4.43 -17.23 -15.82
C LYS A 149 4.08 -17.24 -17.31
N PRO A 150 4.09 -18.40 -17.98
CA PRO A 150 3.91 -18.49 -19.44
C PRO A 150 2.55 -17.97 -19.91
N GLY A 151 1.48 -18.23 -19.14
CA GLY A 151 0.14 -17.72 -19.46
C GLY A 151 0.06 -16.19 -19.45
N PHE A 152 0.65 -15.57 -18.44
CA PHE A 152 0.71 -14.10 -18.33
C PHE A 152 1.54 -13.51 -19.47
N GLN A 153 2.69 -14.10 -19.78
CA GLN A 153 3.53 -13.66 -20.90
C GLN A 153 2.83 -13.77 -22.25
N HIS A 154 2.11 -14.87 -22.47
CA HIS A 154 1.31 -15.05 -23.69
C HIS A 154 0.22 -13.98 -23.80
N PHE A 155 -0.51 -13.72 -22.73
CA PHE A 155 -1.55 -12.70 -22.67
C PHE A 155 -1.00 -11.30 -22.99
N ILE A 156 0.04 -10.87 -22.28
CA ILE A 156 0.64 -9.54 -22.48
C ILE A 156 1.24 -9.40 -23.87
N LYS A 157 1.88 -10.43 -24.42
CA LYS A 157 2.41 -10.40 -25.79
C LYS A 157 1.32 -10.20 -26.84
N ARG A 158 0.10 -10.71 -26.58
CA ARG A 158 -1.06 -10.52 -27.48
C ARG A 158 -1.73 -9.16 -27.28
N ALA A 159 -1.92 -8.74 -26.04
CA ALA A 159 -2.55 -7.47 -25.72
C ALA A 159 -1.65 -6.26 -26.03
N LEU A 160 -0.35 -6.37 -25.75
CA LEU A 160 0.64 -5.30 -25.81
C LEU A 160 1.95 -5.80 -26.46
N PRO A 161 2.00 -6.00 -27.79
CA PRO A 161 3.13 -6.63 -28.48
C PRO A 161 4.48 -5.90 -28.34
N HIS A 162 4.46 -4.61 -28.08
CA HIS A 162 5.66 -3.77 -27.94
C HIS A 162 6.08 -3.53 -26.49
N TYR A 163 5.31 -4.02 -25.51
CA TYR A 163 5.63 -3.87 -24.11
C TYR A 163 6.59 -4.99 -23.68
N LYS A 164 7.74 -4.61 -23.13
CA LYS A 164 8.67 -5.55 -22.52
C LYS A 164 8.23 -5.83 -21.09
N ILE A 165 7.88 -7.08 -20.82
CA ILE A 165 7.43 -7.53 -19.50
C ILE A 165 8.59 -7.40 -18.50
N PRO A 166 8.36 -6.79 -17.33
CA PRO A 166 9.39 -6.67 -16.29
C PRO A 166 9.70 -8.03 -15.65
N ALA A 167 10.98 -8.25 -15.31
CA ALA A 167 11.40 -9.44 -14.57
C ALA A 167 10.89 -9.37 -13.12
N ARG A 168 10.82 -10.52 -12.43
CA ARG A 168 10.42 -10.59 -11.02
C ARG A 168 11.22 -9.61 -10.15
N LYS A 169 12.54 -9.54 -10.35
CA LYS A 169 13.43 -8.62 -9.60
C LYS A 169 13.02 -7.16 -9.77
N THR A 170 12.60 -6.77 -10.97
CA THR A 170 12.12 -5.40 -11.23
C THR A 170 10.82 -5.13 -10.50
N ILE A 171 9.87 -6.08 -10.51
CA ILE A 171 8.62 -5.98 -9.76
C ILE A 171 8.88 -5.89 -8.25
N THR A 172 9.78 -6.73 -7.71
CA THR A 172 10.17 -6.67 -6.29
C THR A 172 10.72 -5.30 -5.92
N ASN A 173 11.68 -4.77 -6.67
CA ASN A 173 12.24 -3.44 -6.40
C ASN A 173 11.18 -2.33 -6.48
N LEU A 174 10.22 -2.43 -7.40
CA LEU A 174 9.14 -1.46 -7.52
C LEU A 174 8.15 -1.56 -6.36
N LEU A 175 7.85 -2.78 -5.90
CA LEU A 175 7.04 -3.02 -4.72
C LEU A 175 7.71 -2.40 -3.48
N ASP A 176 8.99 -2.66 -3.27
CA ASP A 176 9.75 -2.12 -2.14
C ASP A 176 9.74 -0.58 -2.16
N ASN A 177 10.01 0.03 -3.32
CA ASN A 177 9.95 1.49 -3.47
C ASN A 177 8.54 2.04 -3.19
N LYS A 178 7.49 1.35 -3.67
CA LYS A 178 6.09 1.76 -3.45
C LYS A 178 5.72 1.64 -1.96
N TYR A 179 6.12 0.56 -1.30
CA TYR A 179 5.98 0.37 0.14
C TYR A 179 6.65 1.52 0.90
N ASP A 180 7.89 1.85 0.55
CA ASP A 180 8.66 2.92 1.18
C ASP A 180 7.97 4.29 1.14
N ILE A 181 7.28 4.58 0.04
CA ILE A 181 6.53 5.83 -0.13
C ILE A 181 5.23 5.78 0.68
N LEU A 182 4.46 4.70 0.55
CA LEU A 182 3.19 4.53 1.26
C LEU A 182 3.40 4.53 2.78
N ARG A 183 4.44 3.84 3.26
CA ARG A 183 4.83 3.81 4.66
C ARG A 183 5.06 5.21 5.23
N ARG A 184 5.75 6.09 4.48
CA ARG A 184 5.97 7.48 4.91
C ARG A 184 4.65 8.24 5.02
N LEU A 185 3.75 8.09 4.05
CA LEU A 185 2.41 8.70 4.11
C LEU A 185 1.60 8.19 5.31
N MET A 186 1.69 6.90 5.63
CA MET A 186 1.01 6.32 6.78
C MET A 186 1.62 6.81 8.10
N ILE A 187 2.94 7.02 8.17
CA ILE A 187 3.58 7.64 9.35
C ILE A 187 3.08 9.07 9.55
N ASP A 188 2.94 9.86 8.48
CA ASP A 188 2.37 11.20 8.56
C ASP A 188 0.93 11.17 9.08
N ASP A 189 0.13 10.20 8.63
CA ASP A 189 -1.23 9.98 9.12
C ASP A 189 -1.27 9.59 10.60
N LEU A 190 -0.42 8.66 11.03
CA LEU A 190 -0.28 8.25 12.43
C LEU A 190 0.21 9.40 13.32
N PHE A 191 1.00 10.31 12.77
CA PHE A 191 1.45 11.50 13.49
C PHE A 191 0.28 12.46 13.79
N LEU A 192 -0.69 12.57 12.88
CA LEU A 192 -1.83 13.47 13.04
C LEU A 192 -2.92 12.92 13.98
N VAL A 193 -3.02 11.61 14.14
CA VAL A 193 -4.03 11.02 15.03
C VAL A 193 -3.63 11.15 16.50
N LYS A 194 -4.66 11.35 17.34
CA LYS A 194 -4.51 11.52 18.78
C LYS A 194 -4.29 10.20 19.52
N ASN A 195 -5.06 9.17 19.13
CA ASN A 195 -5.09 7.87 19.80
C ASN A 195 -4.96 6.76 18.77
N ILE A 196 -4.18 5.75 19.11
CA ILE A 196 -3.95 4.54 18.32
C ILE A 196 -4.22 3.33 19.20
N SER A 197 -4.94 2.35 18.69
CA SER A 197 -5.05 1.02 19.30
C SER A 197 -4.21 0.05 18.51
N ILE A 198 -3.51 -0.86 19.18
CA ILE A 198 -2.61 -1.81 18.53
C ILE A 198 -3.07 -3.21 18.88
N THR A 199 -3.26 -4.07 17.89
CA THR A 199 -3.45 -5.50 18.09
C THR A 199 -2.14 -6.20 17.74
N ALA A 200 -1.61 -7.02 18.63
CA ALA A 200 -0.44 -7.84 18.38
C ALA A 200 -0.76 -9.31 18.63
N ASP A 201 -0.30 -10.17 17.72
CA ASP A 201 -0.50 -11.61 17.79
C ASP A 201 0.82 -12.35 17.56
N VAL A 202 1.00 -13.43 18.30
CA VAL A 202 2.17 -14.31 18.18
C VAL A 202 1.66 -15.72 17.92
N TRP A 203 1.97 -16.25 16.74
CA TRP A 203 1.59 -17.61 16.38
C TRP A 203 2.81 -18.39 15.88
N THR A 204 2.72 -19.71 15.99
CA THR A 204 3.72 -20.63 15.46
C THR A 204 3.10 -21.45 14.34
N ASP A 205 3.70 -21.36 13.15
CA ASP A 205 3.46 -22.31 12.07
C ASP A 205 4.10 -23.65 12.44
N THR A 206 3.26 -24.62 12.77
CA THR A 206 3.68 -25.97 13.17
C THR A 206 4.29 -26.77 12.02
N THR A 207 4.03 -26.40 10.77
CA THR A 207 4.56 -27.10 9.59
C THR A 207 6.03 -26.77 9.39
N ASN A 208 6.39 -25.49 9.50
CA ASN A 208 7.74 -25.00 9.30
C ASN A 208 8.51 -24.82 10.63
N ASN A 209 7.84 -25.01 11.77
CA ASN A 209 8.36 -24.73 13.11
C ASN A 209 8.90 -23.30 13.23
N THR A 210 8.17 -22.37 12.62
CA THR A 210 8.53 -20.96 12.51
C THR A 210 7.48 -20.13 13.20
N SER A 211 7.91 -19.19 14.02
CA SER A 211 7.00 -18.31 14.75
C SER A 211 7.00 -16.91 14.18
N PHE A 212 5.88 -16.23 14.31
CA PHE A 212 5.69 -14.91 13.76
C PHE A 212 5.08 -13.97 14.80
N LEU A 213 5.50 -12.72 14.77
CA LEU A 213 4.86 -11.60 15.43
C LEU A 213 4.18 -10.75 14.37
N GLY A 214 2.86 -10.63 14.45
CA GLY A 214 2.09 -9.67 13.68
C GLY A 214 1.62 -8.53 14.56
N ALA A 215 1.76 -7.29 14.10
CA ALA A 215 1.19 -6.12 14.77
C ALA A 215 0.40 -5.26 13.79
N THR A 216 -0.78 -4.79 14.19
CA THR A 216 -1.65 -3.92 13.40
C THR A 216 -2.07 -2.73 14.24
N ALA A 217 -1.90 -1.52 13.70
CA ALA A 217 -2.42 -0.29 14.30
C ALA A 217 -3.82 -0.01 13.75
N HIS A 218 -4.68 0.48 14.63
CA HIS A 218 -6.06 0.85 14.38
C HIS A 218 -6.27 2.28 14.87
N PHE A 219 -6.85 3.13 14.03
CA PHE A 219 -7.07 4.55 14.33
C PHE A 219 -8.26 5.10 13.57
N ILE A 220 -8.72 6.29 13.96
CA ILE A 220 -9.80 6.99 13.27
C ILE A 220 -9.22 8.17 12.50
N LYS A 221 -9.47 8.22 11.20
CA LYS A 221 -9.07 9.32 10.31
C LYS A 221 -10.29 9.83 9.57
N ASN A 222 -10.58 11.13 9.65
CA ASN A 222 -11.72 11.75 8.97
C ASN A 222 -13.07 11.05 9.24
N GLY A 223 -13.28 10.54 10.47
CA GLY A 223 -14.50 9.82 10.85
C GLY A 223 -14.60 8.38 10.32
N LYS A 224 -13.59 7.88 9.61
CA LYS A 224 -13.49 6.49 9.17
C LYS A 224 -12.54 5.71 10.08
N PHE A 225 -12.89 4.45 10.33
CA PHE A 225 -12.00 3.51 10.97
C PHE A 225 -10.95 3.03 9.95
N CYS A 226 -9.68 3.12 10.32
CA CYS A 226 -8.56 2.73 9.47
C CYS A 226 -7.65 1.79 10.25
N ASN A 227 -7.08 0.81 9.56
CA ASN A 227 -6.08 -0.09 10.12
C ASN A 227 -4.89 -0.23 9.17
N ILE A 228 -3.69 -0.39 9.75
CA ILE A 228 -2.46 -0.64 9.02
C ILE A 228 -1.66 -1.75 9.69
N VAL A 229 -1.14 -2.68 8.90
CA VAL A 229 -0.21 -3.70 9.41
C VAL A 229 1.13 -3.03 9.62
N LEU A 230 1.60 -3.00 10.87
CA LEU A 230 2.88 -2.42 11.26
C LEU A 230 4.04 -3.38 10.99
N CYS A 231 3.85 -4.65 11.32
CA CYS A 231 4.86 -5.67 11.09
C CYS A 231 4.25 -7.07 10.93
N LEU A 232 4.99 -7.90 10.20
CA LEU A 232 4.89 -9.34 10.17
C LEU A 232 6.32 -9.86 10.20
N GLU A 233 6.83 -10.16 11.39
CA GLU A 233 8.22 -10.54 11.60
C GLU A 233 8.35 -11.99 12.03
N GLU A 234 9.31 -12.70 11.45
CA GLU A 234 9.71 -14.01 11.92
C GLU A 234 10.50 -13.90 13.24
N LEU A 235 10.19 -14.79 14.18
CA LEU A 235 10.86 -14.91 15.47
C LEU A 235 11.79 -16.13 15.44
N HIS A 236 13.10 -15.89 15.41
CA HIS A 236 14.12 -16.95 15.35
C HIS A 236 14.56 -17.48 16.72
N GLU A 237 14.15 -16.84 17.81
CA GLU A 237 14.56 -17.16 19.19
C GLU A 237 13.37 -17.59 20.05
N LYS A 238 13.64 -18.08 21.27
CA LYS A 238 12.58 -18.36 22.24
C LYS A 238 11.77 -17.09 22.48
N HIS A 239 10.45 -17.20 22.50
CA HIS A 239 9.53 -16.07 22.67
C HIS A 239 9.53 -15.55 24.12
N THR A 240 10.68 -15.12 24.63
CA THR A 240 10.77 -14.50 25.95
C THR A 240 10.00 -13.18 25.95
N SER A 241 9.50 -12.78 27.12
CA SER A 241 8.84 -11.48 27.28
C SER A 241 9.75 -10.32 26.87
N GLU A 242 11.04 -10.45 27.13
CA GLU A 242 12.06 -9.44 26.86
C GLU A 242 12.26 -9.26 25.34
N LEU A 243 12.32 -10.36 24.58
CA LEU A 243 12.42 -10.31 23.12
C LEU A 243 11.18 -9.66 22.51
N LEU A 244 9.98 -10.06 22.97
CA LEU A 244 8.73 -9.51 22.45
C LEU A 244 8.57 -8.02 22.78
N GLN A 245 9.01 -7.60 23.97
CA GLN A 245 9.06 -6.18 24.36
C GLN A 245 9.96 -5.40 23.40
N ASP A 246 11.20 -5.87 23.19
CA ASP A 246 12.17 -5.20 22.31
C ASP A 246 11.64 -5.09 20.88
N LYS A 247 10.99 -6.15 20.38
CA LYS A 247 10.36 -6.15 19.06
C LYS A 247 9.21 -5.15 18.95
N LEU A 248 8.30 -5.09 19.93
CA LEU A 248 7.21 -4.11 19.93
C LEU A 248 7.74 -2.67 19.97
N LEU A 249 8.73 -2.39 20.84
CA LEU A 249 9.35 -1.07 20.92
C LEU A 249 10.08 -0.70 19.62
N HIS A 250 10.76 -1.65 19.00
CA HIS A 250 11.39 -1.46 17.70
C HIS A 250 10.36 -1.05 16.65
N VAL A 251 9.27 -1.81 16.52
CA VAL A 251 8.18 -1.50 15.58
C VAL A 251 7.60 -0.11 15.85
N PHE A 252 7.34 0.26 17.10
CA PHE A 252 6.81 1.59 17.43
C PHE A 252 7.79 2.70 17.03
N ASN A 253 9.08 2.52 17.28
CA ASN A 253 10.11 3.47 16.87
C ASN A 253 10.22 3.59 15.35
N GLU A 254 10.18 2.46 14.62
CA GLU A 254 10.25 2.48 13.16
C GLU A 254 9.08 3.26 12.55
N TRP A 255 7.88 3.12 13.12
CA TRP A 255 6.66 3.81 12.67
C TRP A 255 6.45 5.18 13.31
N ASN A 256 7.41 5.65 14.12
CA ASN A 256 7.35 6.91 14.85
C ASN A 256 6.07 7.06 15.71
N ILE A 257 5.66 5.97 16.34
CA ILE A 257 4.50 5.91 17.23
C ILE A 257 4.97 6.18 18.65
N GLU A 258 4.50 7.29 19.22
CA GLU A 258 4.72 7.59 20.63
C GLU A 258 3.87 6.69 21.53
N ILE A 259 4.46 6.11 22.57
CA ILE A 259 3.76 5.25 23.55
C ILE A 259 2.58 5.99 24.21
N SER A 260 2.70 7.31 24.38
CA SER A 260 1.65 8.19 24.92
C SER A 260 0.36 8.16 24.10
N LYS A 261 0.45 7.97 22.77
CA LYS A 261 -0.70 7.89 21.85
C LYS A 261 -1.38 6.53 21.85
N ILE A 262 -0.72 5.50 22.38
CA ILE A 262 -1.31 4.17 22.48
C ILE A 262 -2.42 4.22 23.52
N ALA A 263 -3.66 4.07 23.06
CA ALA A 263 -4.85 4.02 23.91
C ALA A 263 -5.09 2.61 24.42
N ALA A 264 -4.82 1.60 23.59
CA ALA A 264 -4.90 0.20 23.97
C ALA A 264 -3.89 -0.65 23.19
N LEU A 265 -3.28 -1.62 23.86
CA LEU A 265 -2.51 -2.72 23.25
C LEU A 265 -3.24 -4.03 23.54
N ILE A 266 -3.74 -4.67 22.49
CA ILE A 266 -4.55 -5.88 22.56
C ILE A 266 -3.70 -7.06 22.11
N THR A 267 -3.58 -8.08 22.96
CA THR A 267 -2.81 -9.30 22.63
C THR A 267 -3.58 -10.55 23.02
N ASP A 268 -3.12 -11.73 22.59
CA ASP A 268 -3.61 -12.98 23.17
C ASP A 268 -3.26 -13.09 24.68
N ASN A 269 -3.72 -14.17 25.31
CA ASN A 269 -3.47 -14.42 26.74
C ASN A 269 -2.14 -15.16 26.98
N GLY A 270 -1.23 -15.18 26.01
CA GLY A 270 0.08 -15.79 26.15
C GLY A 270 0.91 -15.07 27.22
N ALA A 271 1.37 -15.81 28.23
CA ALA A 271 2.04 -15.23 29.40
C ALA A 271 3.22 -14.29 29.04
N ASN A 272 3.98 -14.64 28.00
CA ASN A 272 5.14 -13.86 27.57
C ASN A 272 4.74 -12.55 26.87
N ILE A 273 3.74 -12.57 25.98
CA ILE A 273 3.30 -11.35 25.29
C ILE A 273 2.49 -10.43 26.21
N VAL A 274 1.74 -10.99 27.17
CA VAL A 274 1.09 -10.21 28.23
C VAL A 274 2.12 -9.48 29.08
N LYS A 275 3.14 -10.20 29.57
CA LYS A 275 4.22 -9.59 30.37
C LYS A 275 4.98 -8.54 29.56
N ALA A 276 5.29 -8.82 28.30
CA ALA A 276 5.93 -7.85 27.40
C ALA A 276 5.06 -6.59 27.24
N SER A 277 3.76 -6.76 27.01
CA SER A 277 2.82 -5.67 26.79
C SER A 277 2.67 -4.77 28.01
N GLU A 278 2.54 -5.36 29.22
CA GLU A 278 2.47 -4.60 30.49
C GLU A 278 3.79 -3.86 30.80
N GLN A 279 4.91 -4.24 30.18
CA GLN A 279 6.19 -3.53 30.28
C GLN A 279 6.36 -2.43 29.22
N VAL A 280 5.67 -2.53 28.08
CA VAL A 280 5.72 -1.55 26.99
C VAL A 280 4.72 -0.42 27.22
N VAL A 281 3.49 -0.74 27.63
CA VAL A 281 2.44 0.24 27.93
C VAL A 281 2.04 0.15 29.39
N GLU A 282 1.41 1.20 29.91
CA GLU A 282 0.82 1.16 31.25
C GLU A 282 -0.18 0.02 31.35
N LYS A 283 -0.17 -0.72 32.47
CA LYS A 283 -0.97 -1.94 32.67
C LYS A 283 -2.46 -1.79 32.33
N HIS A 284 -3.05 -0.63 32.60
CA HIS A 284 -4.47 -0.37 32.30
C HIS A 284 -4.78 -0.19 30.81
N LYS A 285 -3.76 -0.05 29.96
CA LYS A 285 -3.87 0.06 28.50
C LYS A 285 -3.69 -1.29 27.81
N HIS A 286 -3.18 -2.31 28.50
CA HIS A 286 -3.15 -3.67 27.96
C HIS A 286 -4.53 -4.30 28.10
N LEU A 287 -5.03 -4.91 27.02
CA LEU A 287 -6.30 -5.62 27.01
C LEU A 287 -6.10 -7.03 26.44
N PRO A 288 -6.71 -8.06 27.05
CA PRO A 288 -6.69 -9.40 26.47
C PRO A 288 -7.60 -9.46 25.23
N CYS A 289 -7.23 -10.29 24.26
CA CYS A 289 -8.04 -10.56 23.10
C CYS A 289 -9.35 -11.24 23.54
N PHE A 290 -10.48 -10.60 23.24
CA PHE A 290 -11.79 -11.10 23.61
C PHE A 290 -12.09 -12.46 22.98
N ALA A 291 -11.80 -12.62 21.68
CA ALA A 291 -12.04 -13.87 20.96
C ALA A 291 -11.21 -15.03 21.53
N HIS A 292 -9.93 -14.78 21.82
CA HIS A 292 -9.07 -15.79 22.44
C HIS A 292 -9.54 -16.14 23.86
N THR A 293 -9.96 -15.14 24.64
CA THR A 293 -10.54 -15.37 25.97
C THR A 293 -11.81 -16.22 25.91
N LEU A 294 -12.69 -15.97 24.94
CA LEU A 294 -13.89 -16.77 24.71
C LEU A 294 -13.54 -18.21 24.32
N ASN A 295 -12.56 -18.39 23.43
CA ASN A 295 -12.06 -19.71 23.04
C ASN A 295 -11.54 -20.50 24.24
N LEU A 296 -10.75 -19.88 25.13
CA LEU A 296 -10.26 -20.53 26.35
C LEU A 296 -11.40 -20.95 27.29
N VAL A 297 -12.50 -20.19 27.37
CA VAL A 297 -13.67 -20.57 28.17
C VAL A 297 -14.33 -21.82 27.56
N ALA A 298 -14.51 -21.86 26.24
CA ALA A 298 -15.08 -23.01 25.54
C ALA A 298 -14.22 -24.26 25.72
N GLU A 299 -12.90 -24.16 25.48
CA GLU A 299 -11.95 -25.26 25.66
C GLU A 299 -11.98 -25.80 27.09
N LYS A 300 -11.94 -24.92 28.09
CA LYS A 300 -11.98 -25.33 29.51
C LYS A 300 -13.29 -26.04 29.85
N THR A 301 -14.42 -25.57 29.33
CA THR A 301 -15.74 -26.14 29.62
C THR A 301 -15.91 -27.51 28.97
N CYS A 302 -15.48 -27.68 27.73
CA CYS A 302 -15.53 -28.97 27.02
C CYS A 302 -14.52 -29.99 27.55
N SER A 303 -13.44 -29.54 28.20
CA SER A 303 -12.43 -30.43 28.81
C SER A 303 -12.85 -30.98 30.18
N ILE A 304 -14.02 -30.59 30.70
CA ILE A 304 -14.60 -31.19 31.91
C ILE A 304 -15.22 -32.52 31.47
N GLU A 305 -14.45 -33.60 31.58
CA GLU A 305 -14.99 -34.96 31.47
C GLU A 305 -16.03 -35.18 32.58
N PHE A 306 -17.22 -35.64 32.19
CA PHE A 306 -18.28 -36.10 33.10
C PHE A 306 -18.01 -37.53 33.59
#